data_AF-A0AB33L0Q3-F1
#
_entry.id   AF-A0AB33L0Q3-F1
#
_cell.length_a   1.000
_cell.length_b   1.000
_cell.length_c   1.000
_cell.angle_alpha   90.00
_cell.angle_beta   90.00
_cell.angle_gamma   90.00
#
_symmetry.space_group_name_H-M   'P 1'
#
loop_
_entity.id
_entity.type
_entity.pdbx_description
1 polymer ?
#
loop_
_entity_poly.entity_id
_entity_poly.type
_entity_poly.pdbx_seq_one_letter_code
_entity_poly.pdbx_strand_id
1 'polypeptide(L)' 'MKKSILNLGKTLTKVEQRSINGGVPIECYSNPICPPYGCCVVRGNTCQVIDPDGTRCY' A
#
# COMPACT_ATOMS: atom_id res chain seq x y z
N MET A 1 21.09 13.01 -22.44
CA MET A 1 19.77 12.87 -21.77
C MET A 1 19.86 13.42 -20.36
N LYS A 2 19.36 14.63 -20.12
CA LYS A 2 19.34 15.23 -18.77
C LYS A 2 18.34 14.45 -17.92
N LYS A 3 18.81 13.71 -16.91
CA LYS A 3 17.96 12.99 -15.96
C LYS A 3 17.24 14.02 -15.11
N SER A 4 15.91 14.02 -15.19
CA SER A 4 15.02 14.95 -14.48
C SER A 4 15.10 14.72 -12.97
N ILE A 5 15.98 15.45 -12.31
CA ILE A 5 16.01 15.61 -10.84
C ILE A 5 14.78 16.41 -10.32
N LEU A 6 13.92 16.88 -11.23
CA LEU A 6 12.87 17.90 -11.04
C LEU A 6 11.87 17.67 -9.88
N ASN A 7 11.84 16.49 -9.25
CA ASN A 7 10.91 16.18 -8.17
C ASN A 7 11.58 15.77 -6.85
N LEU A 8 12.92 15.79 -6.74
CA LEU A 8 13.57 15.62 -5.43
C LEU A 8 13.28 16.85 -4.57
N GLY A 9 12.60 16.64 -3.44
CA GLY A 9 12.17 17.70 -2.52
C GLY A 9 10.72 18.18 -2.72
N LYS A 10 9.98 17.67 -3.71
CA LYS A 10 8.55 17.98 -3.85
C LYS A 10 7.76 17.26 -2.74
N THR A 11 7.02 18.02 -1.94
CA THR A 11 6.02 17.44 -1.04
C THR A 11 4.93 16.76 -1.88
N LEU A 12 4.83 15.45 -1.73
CA LEU A 12 3.81 14.65 -2.39
C LEU A 12 2.44 14.91 -1.77
N THR A 13 1.41 14.99 -2.60
CA THR A 13 0.02 14.96 -2.15
C THR A 13 -0.29 13.61 -1.49
N LYS A 14 -1.35 13.55 -0.67
CA LYS A 14 -1.78 12.29 -0.03
C LYS A 14 -2.06 11.18 -1.05
N VAL A 15 -2.51 11.54 -2.25
CA VAL A 15 -2.78 10.59 -3.35
C VAL A 15 -1.47 10.07 -3.95
N GLU A 16 -0.51 10.95 -4.26
CA GLU A 16 0.82 10.55 -4.76
C GLU A 16 1.61 9.74 -3.72
N GLN A 17 1.46 10.05 -2.42
CA GLN A 17 2.08 9.23 -1.36
C GLN A 17 1.52 7.82 -1.31
N ARG A 18 0.22 7.63 -1.58
CA ARG A 18 -0.40 6.29 -1.62
C ARG A 18 0.17 5.43 -2.74
N SER A 19 0.45 5.99 -3.91
CA SER A 19 1.04 5.23 -5.03
C SER A 19 2.51 4.89 -4.82
N ILE A 20 3.23 5.65 -3.98
CA ILE A 20 4.65 5.42 -3.66
C ILE A 20 4.83 4.50 -2.45
N ASN A 21 3.92 4.57 -1.47
CA ASN A 21 3.87 3.66 -0.33
C ASN A 21 3.40 2.27 -0.80
N GLY A 22 4.10 1.66 -1.74
CA GLY A 22 3.73 0.40 -2.37
C GLY A 22 3.50 -0.75 -1.41
N GLY A 23 2.95 -1.83 -1.97
CA GLY A 23 2.59 -3.06 -1.29
C GLY A 23 1.50 -3.74 -2.12
N VAL A 24 1.65 -5.04 -2.37
CA VAL A 24 0.66 -5.80 -3.12
C VAL A 24 -0.54 -6.01 -2.18
N PRO A 25 -1.74 -5.51 -2.52
CA PRO A 25 -2.95 -5.90 -1.83
C PRO A 25 -3.06 -7.41 -1.87
N ILE A 26 -3.23 -8.02 -0.69
CA ILE A 26 -3.58 -9.42 -0.56
C ILE A 26 -4.86 -9.52 0.24
N GLU A 27 -5.55 -10.64 0.08
CA GLU A 27 -6.62 -11.00 1.00
C GLU A 27 -6.04 -11.27 2.39
N CYS A 28 -6.58 -10.60 3.41
CA CYS A 28 -5.95 -10.62 4.72
C CYS A 28 -5.96 -11.97 5.42
N TYR A 29 -6.97 -12.80 5.13
CA TYR A 29 -7.03 -14.15 5.67
C TYR A 29 -5.87 -15.04 5.19
N SER A 30 -5.12 -14.63 4.15
CA SER A 30 -3.91 -15.33 3.68
C SER A 30 -2.69 -15.07 4.57
N ASN A 31 -2.77 -14.18 5.57
CA ASN A 31 -1.65 -13.89 6.46
C ASN A 31 -2.07 -13.92 7.95
N PRO A 32 -1.40 -14.73 8.80
CA PRO A 32 -1.80 -14.90 10.20
C PRO A 32 -1.61 -13.66 11.08
N ILE A 33 -0.81 -12.68 10.65
CA ILE A 33 -0.62 -11.43 11.41
C ILE A 33 -1.72 -10.41 11.12
N CYS A 34 -2.60 -10.70 10.15
CA CYS A 34 -3.66 -9.83 9.71
C CYS A 34 -5.02 -10.26 10.25
N PRO A 35 -5.99 -9.33 10.37
CA PRO A 35 -7.37 -9.70 10.64
C PRO A 35 -7.93 -10.60 9.51
N PRO A 36 -8.83 -11.55 9.81
CA PRO A 36 -9.33 -12.50 8.83
C PRO A 36 -10.44 -11.91 7.92
N TYR A 37 -10.31 -10.65 7.51
CA TYR A 37 -11.28 -9.96 6.67
C TYR A 37 -10.62 -8.86 5.82
N GLY A 38 -11.23 -8.56 4.67
CA GLY A 38 -10.82 -7.46 3.80
C GLY A 38 -9.49 -7.68 3.06
N CYS A 39 -8.99 -6.59 2.48
CA CYS A 39 -7.71 -6.49 1.81
C CYS A 39 -6.69 -5.74 2.67
N CYS A 40 -5.44 -6.19 2.64
CA CYS A 40 -4.35 -5.57 3.37
C CYS A 40 -3.05 -5.60 2.61
N VAL A 41 -2.14 -4.76 3.10
CA VAL A 41 -0.74 -4.77 2.73
C VAL A 41 0.05 -5.24 3.94
N VAL A 42 0.87 -6.27 3.74
CA VAL A 42 1.80 -6.78 4.74
C VAL A 42 3.18 -6.18 4.51
N ARG A 43 3.78 -5.59 5.56
CA ARG A 43 5.15 -5.07 5.53
C ARG A 43 5.92 -5.58 6.74
N GLY A 44 6.81 -6.54 6.53
CA GLY A 44 7.49 -7.23 7.63
C GLY A 44 6.45 -7.82 8.60
N ASN A 45 6.50 -7.42 9.86
CA ASN A 45 5.57 -7.87 10.91
C ASN A 45 4.36 -6.95 11.11
N THR A 46 4.08 -6.03 10.18
CA THR A 46 2.94 -5.13 10.26
C THR A 46 1.89 -5.47 9.20
N CYS A 47 0.62 -5.41 9.60
CA CYS A 47 -0.52 -5.53 8.72
C CYS A 47 -1.27 -4.21 8.65
N GLN A 48 -1.52 -3.73 7.43
CA GLN A 48 -2.36 -2.56 7.20
C GLN A 48 -3.59 -2.97 6.39
N VAL A 49 -4.77 -2.96 7.02
CA VAL A 49 -6.04 -3.11 6.30
C VAL A 49 -6.27 -1.87 5.44
N ILE A 50 -6.48 -2.08 4.14
CA ILE A 50 -6.69 -1.01 3.16
C ILE A 50 -8.12 -0.99 2.61
N ASP A 51 -8.82 -2.13 2.65
CA ASP A 51 -10.21 -2.25 2.23
C ASP A 51 -10.93 -3.29 3.11
N PRO A 52 -11.63 -2.89 4.17
CA PRO A 52 -12.32 -3.82 5.06
C PRO A 52 -13.44 -4.60 4.36
N ASP A 53 -13.97 -4.09 3.23
CA ASP A 53 -15.06 -4.71 2.49
C ASP A 53 -14.58 -5.76 1.46
N GLY A 54 -13.27 -5.88 1.25
CA GLY A 54 -12.67 -6.94 0.42
C GLY A 54 -12.82 -6.77 -1.09
N THR A 55 -13.26 -5.60 -1.55
CA THR A 55 -13.59 -5.35 -2.97
C THR A 55 -12.38 -5.04 -3.86
N ARG A 56 -11.21 -4.74 -3.28
CA ARG A 56 -10.05 -4.15 -3.98
C ARG A 56 -8.74 -4.92 -3.82
N CYS A 57 -8.81 -6.24 -3.65
CA CYS A 57 -7.63 -7.08 -3.43
C CYS A 57 -6.86 -7.38 -4.74
N TYR A 58 -7.41 -7.01 -5.90
CA TYR A 58 -6.91 -7.33 -7.24
C TYR A 58 -6.79 -6.09 -8.13
#